data_AF-A0A7C2FJK1-F1
#
_entry.id   AF-A0A7C2FJK1-F1
#
_cell.length_a   1.000
_cell.length_b   1.000
_cell.length_c   1.000
_cell.angle_alpha   90.00
_cell.angle_beta   90.00
_cell.angle_gamma   90.00
#
_symmetry.space_group_name_H-M   'P 1'
#
loop_
_entity.id
_entity.type
_entity.pdbx_description
1 polymer ?
#
loop_
_entity_poly.entity_id
_entity_poly.type
_entity_poly.pdbx_seq_one_letter_code
_entity_poly.pdbx_strand_id
1 'polypeptide(L)'
;MKENMIMCKKSILVACVALMVACVGLSQGAVIMNDGFEAAETLAGNGWTGAWNFSGATYGNPANYIWSAGDKGTTTKDTGYAIQSGDNLELVFDIRDMDDEIATGELVIGTLFYNAGAGDVVLDSVGYDDGDVPGGWNNGLGYLLVTATAGSVGYDLQVSFEFTYDGLGGATAFWY
;
A
#
# COMPACT_ATOMS: atom_id res chain seq x y z
N MET A 1 -51.01 9.42 -29.33
CA MET A 1 -50.28 8.46 -28.48
C MET A 1 -48.89 8.32 -29.08
N LYS A 2 -47.83 8.51 -28.28
CA LYS A 2 -46.43 8.49 -28.75
C LYS A 2 -46.00 7.01 -28.92
N GLU A 3 -45.64 6.61 -30.13
CA GLU A 3 -45.07 5.29 -30.41
C GLU A 3 -43.55 5.36 -30.29
N ASN A 4 -42.99 4.57 -29.37
CA ASN A 4 -41.56 4.42 -29.14
C ASN A 4 -40.94 3.60 -30.28
N MET A 5 -40.10 4.23 -31.12
CA MET A 5 -39.22 3.52 -32.04
C MET A 5 -38.08 2.85 -31.27
N ILE A 6 -38.23 1.55 -30.98
CA ILE A 6 -37.10 0.71 -30.58
C ILE A 6 -36.35 0.32 -31.86
N MET A 7 -35.25 1.01 -32.12
CA MET A 7 -34.36 0.71 -33.23
C MET A 7 -33.59 -0.58 -32.93
N CYS A 8 -34.04 -1.69 -33.51
CA CYS A 8 -33.34 -2.98 -33.48
C CYS A 8 -32.00 -2.85 -34.22
N LYS A 9 -30.90 -2.63 -33.48
CA LYS A 9 -29.54 -2.71 -34.04
C LYS A 9 -29.07 -4.16 -33.96
N LYS A 10 -28.76 -4.71 -35.14
CA LYS A 10 -28.28 -6.08 -35.37
C LYS A 10 -26.93 -6.28 -34.66
N SER A 11 -26.89 -7.19 -33.69
CA SER A 11 -25.63 -7.67 -33.11
C SER A 11 -25.00 -8.68 -34.06
N ILE A 12 -23.83 -8.35 -34.61
CA ILE A 12 -23.02 -9.28 -35.37
C ILE A 12 -22.29 -10.19 -34.37
N LEU A 13 -22.55 -11.49 -34.47
CA LEU A 13 -21.76 -12.52 -33.79
C LEU A 13 -20.43 -12.66 -34.52
N VAL A 14 -19.33 -12.26 -33.89
CA VAL A 14 -17.98 -12.68 -34.30
C VAL A 14 -17.57 -13.82 -33.39
N ALA A 15 -17.83 -15.06 -33.82
CA ALA A 15 -17.28 -16.25 -33.22
C ALA A 15 -15.84 -16.43 -33.73
N CYS A 16 -14.86 -15.92 -32.98
CA CYS A 16 -13.48 -16.37 -33.11
C CYS A 16 -13.30 -17.59 -32.21
N VAL A 17 -13.49 -18.78 -32.78
CA VAL A 17 -12.97 -20.02 -32.20
C VAL A 17 -11.45 -19.97 -32.33
N ALA A 18 -10.81 -19.41 -31.32
CA ALA A 18 -9.38 -19.56 -31.06
C ALA A 18 -9.18 -19.54 -29.55
N LEU A 19 -9.24 -20.73 -28.96
CA LEU A 19 -8.72 -21.06 -27.63
C LEU A 19 -9.19 -20.13 -26.48
N MET A 20 -10.50 -20.12 -26.20
CA MET A 20 -10.97 -19.74 -24.86
C MET A 20 -10.56 -20.85 -23.89
N VAL A 21 -9.30 -20.84 -23.44
CA VAL A 21 -9.00 -21.37 -22.11
C VAL A 21 -9.79 -20.46 -21.19
N ALA A 22 -10.90 -20.97 -20.67
CA ALA A 22 -11.49 -20.47 -19.45
C ALA A 22 -10.41 -20.62 -18.38
N CYS A 23 -9.51 -19.64 -18.29
CA CYS A 23 -8.69 -19.45 -17.11
C CYS A 23 -9.67 -18.91 -16.07
N VAL A 24 -10.50 -19.80 -15.53
CA VAL A 24 -11.09 -19.62 -14.22
C VAL A 24 -9.94 -19.81 -13.22
N GLY A 25 -8.93 -18.95 -13.34
CA GLY A 25 -7.97 -18.70 -12.29
C GLY A 25 -8.76 -17.97 -11.23
N LEU A 26 -9.24 -18.75 -10.26
CA LEU A 26 -9.57 -18.22 -8.94
C LEU A 26 -8.51 -17.18 -8.58
N SER A 27 -9.00 -15.98 -8.30
CA SER A 27 -8.29 -14.71 -8.13
C SER A 27 -7.36 -14.69 -6.92
N GLN A 28 -6.38 -15.59 -6.88
CA GLN A 28 -5.22 -15.41 -6.03
C GLN A 28 -4.21 -14.64 -6.88
N GLY A 29 -4.19 -13.32 -6.71
CA GLY A 29 -3.14 -12.49 -7.29
C GLY A 29 -1.77 -13.07 -6.94
N ALA A 30 -0.82 -13.02 -7.88
CA ALA A 30 0.54 -13.41 -7.57
C ALA A 30 1.07 -12.47 -6.49
N VAL A 31 1.50 -13.04 -5.35
CA VAL A 31 2.14 -12.24 -4.31
C VAL A 31 3.49 -11.79 -4.83
N ILE A 32 3.58 -10.50 -5.14
CA ILE A 32 4.78 -9.86 -5.72
C ILE A 32 5.81 -9.56 -4.62
N MET A 33 5.35 -9.27 -3.40
CA MET A 33 6.19 -8.95 -2.27
C MET A 33 5.52 -9.45 -0.97
N ASN A 34 6.25 -10.27 -0.20
CA ASN A 34 5.85 -10.71 1.14
C ASN A 34 7.03 -10.53 2.09
N ASP A 35 7.19 -9.29 2.54
CA ASP A 35 8.43 -8.82 3.10
C ASP A 35 8.31 -8.60 4.60
N GLY A 36 7.93 -9.65 5.34
CA GLY A 36 7.92 -9.66 6.81
C GLY A 36 9.29 -9.40 7.46
N PHE A 37 10.24 -8.85 6.71
CA PHE A 37 11.55 -8.39 7.12
C PHE A 37 12.46 -9.50 7.68
N GLU A 38 12.21 -10.74 7.26
CA GLU A 38 12.94 -11.94 7.71
C GLU A 38 14.17 -12.27 6.85
N ALA A 39 14.41 -11.53 5.76
CA ALA A 39 15.52 -11.82 4.85
C ALA A 39 16.89 -11.42 5.42
N ALA A 40 16.94 -10.42 6.31
CA ALA A 40 18.15 -9.96 6.98
C ALA A 40 17.86 -9.24 8.31
N GLU A 41 18.89 -9.08 9.15
CA GLU A 41 18.81 -8.36 10.43
C GLU A 41 19.00 -6.83 10.29
N THR A 42 18.85 -6.29 9.08
CA THR A 42 18.99 -4.84 8.83
C THR A 42 17.98 -4.39 7.76
N LEU A 43 17.59 -3.12 7.80
CA LEU A 43 16.69 -2.53 6.80
C LEU A 43 17.25 -2.69 5.39
N ALA A 44 18.50 -2.26 5.19
CA ALA A 44 19.19 -2.35 3.90
C ALA A 44 19.38 -3.81 3.43
N GLY A 45 19.61 -4.75 4.35
CA GLY A 45 19.71 -6.16 4.02
C GLY A 45 18.40 -6.77 3.51
N ASN A 46 17.26 -6.21 3.92
CA ASN A 46 15.95 -6.55 3.37
C ASN A 46 15.63 -5.80 2.06
N GLY A 47 16.58 -4.99 1.53
CA GLY A 47 16.40 -4.24 0.29
C GLY A 47 15.60 -2.94 0.43
N TRP A 48 15.31 -2.52 1.66
CA TRP A 48 14.68 -1.23 1.94
C TRP A 48 15.72 -0.12 2.08
N THR A 49 15.31 1.08 1.70
CA THR A 49 16.12 2.31 1.84
C THR A 49 15.33 3.39 2.56
N GLY A 50 16.00 4.34 3.21
CA GLY A 50 15.35 5.45 3.89
C GLY A 50 15.79 5.64 5.34
N ALA A 51 14.98 6.36 6.10
CA ALA A 51 15.32 6.86 7.44
C ALA A 51 14.81 5.98 8.59
N TRP A 52 14.00 4.96 8.30
CA TRP A 52 13.43 4.08 9.32
C TRP A 52 14.49 3.13 9.88
N ASN A 53 14.22 2.62 11.07
CA ASN A 53 15.04 1.64 11.77
C ASN A 53 14.47 0.24 11.56
N PHE A 54 15.31 -0.76 11.80
CA PHE A 54 14.93 -2.17 11.82
C PHE A 54 14.96 -2.69 13.26
N SER A 55 14.01 -3.55 13.60
CA SER A 55 13.96 -4.26 14.86
C SER A 55 13.67 -5.73 14.62
N GLY A 56 14.45 -6.59 15.28
CA GLY A 56 14.08 -8.00 15.40
C GLY A 56 12.91 -8.19 16.37
N ALA A 57 12.34 -9.39 16.40
CA ALA A 57 11.26 -9.77 17.31
C ALA A 57 11.51 -9.36 18.78
N THR A 58 10.92 -8.24 19.19
CA THR A 58 11.02 -7.68 20.54
C THR A 58 9.76 -6.84 20.86
N TYR A 59 9.54 -6.50 22.15
CA TYR A 59 8.38 -5.71 22.61
C TYR A 59 6.99 -6.25 22.24
N GLY A 60 6.75 -7.55 22.33
CA GLY A 60 5.41 -8.11 22.13
C GLY A 60 4.96 -8.27 20.66
N ASN A 61 5.81 -7.97 19.67
CA ASN A 61 5.74 -8.62 18.35
C ASN A 61 6.71 -9.81 18.31
N PRO A 62 6.27 -11.02 17.94
CA PRO A 62 7.18 -12.13 17.69
C PRO A 62 7.89 -12.09 16.31
N ALA A 63 7.59 -11.14 15.43
CA ALA A 63 8.20 -11.02 14.08
C ALA A 63 9.07 -9.77 13.90
N ASN A 64 9.88 -9.73 12.85
CA ASN A 64 10.68 -8.55 12.50
C ASN A 64 9.80 -7.41 12.01
N TYR A 65 10.19 -6.17 12.30
CA TYR A 65 9.46 -4.98 11.88
C TYR A 65 10.38 -3.78 11.68
N ILE A 66 9.84 -2.78 10.99
CA ILE A 66 10.49 -1.49 10.78
C ILE A 66 9.76 -0.41 11.57
N TRP A 67 10.48 0.61 12.02
CA TRP A 67 9.89 1.69 12.83
C TRP A 67 10.61 3.01 12.59
N SER A 68 9.87 4.12 12.61
CA SER A 68 10.46 5.46 12.50
C SER A 68 10.84 5.99 13.89
N ALA A 69 12.01 6.64 14.01
CA ALA A 69 12.38 7.41 15.19
C ALA A 69 12.23 8.91 14.91
N GLY A 70 11.51 9.65 15.76
CA GLY A 70 11.30 11.10 15.62
C GLY A 70 10.08 11.48 14.78
N ASP A 71 9.89 12.80 14.59
CA ASP A 71 8.60 13.33 14.12
C ASP A 71 8.26 12.99 12.67
N LYS A 72 9.23 12.61 11.83
CA LYS A 72 9.00 12.27 10.42
C LYS A 72 10.00 11.25 9.92
N GLY A 73 9.57 10.37 9.02
CA GLY A 73 10.47 9.46 8.32
C GLY A 73 9.81 8.77 7.14
N THR A 74 10.61 8.38 6.15
CA THR A 74 10.15 7.60 4.99
C THR A 74 11.08 6.41 4.77
N THR A 75 10.51 5.28 4.35
CA THR A 75 11.26 4.16 3.78
C THR A 75 10.61 3.65 2.51
N THR A 76 11.42 3.17 1.57
CA THR A 76 11.02 2.78 0.23
C THR A 76 11.70 1.48 -0.19
N LYS A 77 10.99 0.68 -0.98
CA LYS A 77 11.53 -0.50 -1.64
C LYS A 77 10.99 -0.66 -3.06
N ASP A 78 11.88 -1.06 -3.95
CA ASP A 78 11.55 -1.58 -5.28
C ASP A 78 11.15 -3.06 -5.14
N THR A 79 9.99 -3.41 -5.70
CA THR A 79 9.48 -4.79 -5.67
C THR A 79 10.13 -5.69 -6.72
N GLY A 80 10.80 -5.11 -7.72
CA GLY A 80 11.31 -5.79 -8.90
C GLY A 80 10.23 -6.22 -9.90
N TYR A 81 8.99 -5.80 -9.70
CA TYR A 81 7.87 -6.13 -10.57
C TYR A 81 7.60 -5.03 -11.59
N ALA A 82 7.80 -5.34 -12.86
CA ALA A 82 7.36 -4.47 -13.95
C ALA A 82 5.83 -4.52 -14.09
N ILE A 83 5.18 -3.38 -13.90
CA ILE A 83 3.71 -3.25 -13.94
C ILE A 83 3.17 -3.64 -15.32
N GLN A 84 2.11 -4.44 -15.36
CA GLN A 84 1.45 -4.89 -16.57
C GLN A 84 0.11 -4.17 -16.79
N SER A 85 -0.38 -4.23 -18.03
CA SER A 85 -1.67 -3.63 -18.39
C SER A 85 -2.83 -4.40 -17.75
N GLY A 86 -3.67 -3.69 -17.00
CA GLY A 86 -4.87 -4.25 -16.37
C GLY A 86 -4.64 -4.90 -15.02
N ASP A 87 -3.45 -4.76 -14.43
CA ASP A 87 -3.18 -5.24 -13.07
C ASP A 87 -4.08 -4.54 -12.05
N ASN A 88 -4.48 -5.29 -11.04
CA ASN A 88 -4.96 -4.74 -9.78
C ASN A 88 -3.85 -4.94 -8.75
N LEU A 89 -3.31 -3.82 -8.27
CA LEU A 89 -2.19 -3.78 -7.34
C LEU A 89 -2.76 -3.55 -5.96
N GLU A 90 -2.43 -4.47 -5.05
CA GLU A 90 -2.93 -4.50 -3.69
C GLU A 90 -1.77 -4.33 -2.73
N LEU A 91 -1.92 -3.39 -1.79
CA LEU A 91 -0.99 -3.20 -0.68
C LEU A 91 -1.74 -3.51 0.61
N VAL A 92 -1.22 -4.49 1.35
CA VAL A 92 -1.71 -4.87 2.67
C VAL A 92 -0.56 -4.81 3.66
N PHE A 93 -0.74 -4.14 4.79
CA PHE A 93 0.28 -4.06 5.83
C PHE A 93 -0.32 -3.97 7.23
N ASP A 94 0.46 -4.46 8.19
CA ASP A 94 0.14 -4.42 9.60
C ASP A 94 0.73 -3.15 10.22
N ILE A 95 0.00 -2.55 11.16
CA ILE A 95 0.42 -1.33 11.87
C ILE A 95 0.33 -1.59 13.37
N ARG A 96 1.27 -1.03 14.12
CA ARG A 96 1.20 -0.98 15.57
C ARG A 96 1.64 0.39 16.06
N ASP A 97 0.85 0.91 16.97
CA ASP A 97 1.28 1.96 17.88
C ASP A 97 2.06 1.36 19.07
N MET A 98 3.21 1.97 19.37
CA MET A 98 4.19 1.51 20.34
C MET A 98 4.17 2.30 21.66
N ASP A 99 3.47 3.44 21.72
CA ASP A 99 3.42 4.28 22.92
C ASP A 99 2.12 4.00 23.72
N ASP A 100 2.24 3.68 25.01
CA ASP A 100 1.08 3.40 25.89
C ASP A 100 0.20 4.64 26.15
N GLU A 101 0.63 5.84 25.73
CA GLU A 101 -0.07 7.12 25.89
C GLU A 101 0.23 8.02 24.69
N ILE A 102 -0.58 7.93 23.63
CA ILE A 102 -0.31 8.65 22.40
C ILE A 102 -0.68 10.14 22.51
N ALA A 103 0.22 10.99 22.04
CA ALA A 103 -0.10 12.36 21.68
C ALA A 103 -0.79 12.36 20.31
N THR A 104 -2.05 12.83 20.23
CA THR A 104 -2.78 12.88 18.95
C THR A 104 -1.94 13.59 17.86
N GLY A 105 -1.88 13.04 16.65
CA GLY A 105 -1.16 13.65 15.53
C GLY A 105 -0.22 12.75 14.73
N GLU A 106 -0.17 11.45 15.04
CA GLU A 106 0.64 10.47 14.29
C GLU A 106 -0.14 9.90 13.10
N LEU A 107 0.51 9.83 11.94
CA LEU A 107 -0.05 9.35 10.67
C LEU A 107 0.97 8.47 9.96
N VAL A 108 0.58 7.23 9.67
CA VAL A 108 1.32 6.32 8.79
C VAL A 108 0.64 6.26 7.43
N ILE A 109 1.39 6.44 6.34
CA ILE A 109 0.90 6.37 4.97
C ILE A 109 1.66 5.30 4.20
N GLY A 110 0.93 4.32 3.67
CA GLY A 110 1.44 3.36 2.69
C GLY A 110 1.13 3.83 1.27
N THR A 111 2.12 3.78 0.37
CA THR A 111 1.97 4.29 -1.00
C THR A 111 2.49 3.28 -2.02
N LEU A 112 1.73 3.09 -3.10
CA LEU A 112 2.21 2.41 -4.31
C LEU A 112 2.52 3.46 -5.38
N PHE A 113 3.69 3.36 -6.00
CA PHE A 113 4.15 4.32 -7.00
C PHE A 113 5.15 3.68 -7.96
N TYR A 114 5.57 4.45 -8.97
CA TYR A 114 6.66 4.08 -9.87
C TYR A 114 7.49 5.31 -10.23
N ASN A 115 8.77 5.13 -10.55
CA ASN A 115 9.64 6.21 -10.99
C ASN A 115 9.60 6.34 -12.52
N ALA A 116 9.09 7.47 -13.02
CA ALA A 116 8.96 7.70 -14.47
C ALA A 116 10.25 8.24 -15.13
N GLY A 117 11.38 8.20 -14.43
CA GLY A 117 12.66 8.80 -14.85
C GLY A 117 12.74 10.32 -14.65
N ALA A 118 11.60 11.01 -14.52
CA ALA A 118 11.51 12.44 -14.20
C ALA A 118 11.04 12.72 -12.76
N GLY A 119 10.83 11.67 -11.96
CA GLY A 119 10.28 11.73 -10.63
C GLY A 119 9.31 10.58 -10.36
N ASP A 120 8.85 10.52 -9.12
CA ASP A 120 7.91 9.50 -8.66
C ASP A 120 6.48 9.86 -9.05
N VAL A 121 5.75 8.88 -9.58
CA VAL A 121 4.34 8.99 -9.92
C VAL A 121 3.56 8.06 -9.00
N VAL A 122 2.77 8.65 -8.10
CA VAL A 122 1.91 7.91 -7.17
C VAL A 122 0.76 7.26 -7.94
N LEU A 123 0.58 5.97 -7.71
CA LEU A 123 -0.59 5.23 -8.19
C LEU A 123 -1.76 5.47 -7.25
N ASP A 124 -1.54 5.20 -5.95
CA ASP A 124 -2.48 5.48 -4.88
C ASP A 124 -1.79 5.37 -3.51
N SER A 125 -2.46 5.86 -2.46
CA SER A 125 -1.98 5.78 -1.08
C SER A 125 -3.11 5.59 -0.07
N VAL A 126 -2.77 5.03 1.08
CA VAL A 126 -3.68 4.86 2.21
C VAL A 126 -3.00 5.30 3.49
N GLY A 127 -3.69 6.09 4.31
CA GLY A 127 -3.19 6.62 5.58
C GLY A 127 -4.03 6.17 6.76
N TYR A 128 -3.38 5.96 7.91
CA TYR A 128 -4.00 5.63 9.19
C TYR A 128 -3.45 6.55 10.26
N ASP A 129 -4.35 7.19 11.01
CA ASP A 129 -3.97 7.95 12.19
C ASP A 129 -4.01 7.10 13.46
N ASP A 130 -3.41 7.62 14.52
CA ASP A 130 -3.40 6.98 15.83
C ASP A 130 -4.80 6.66 16.40
N GLY A 131 -5.79 7.53 16.14
CA GLY A 131 -7.16 7.32 16.61
C GLY A 131 -7.81 6.06 16.01
N ASP A 132 -7.30 5.60 14.88
CA ASP A 132 -7.72 4.39 14.18
C ASP A 132 -6.95 3.13 14.61
N VAL A 133 -5.87 3.25 15.41
CA VAL A 133 -4.95 2.15 15.78
C VAL A 133 -4.86 2.00 17.31
N PRO A 134 -5.93 1.52 17.99
CA PRO A 134 -5.84 1.26 19.43
C PRO A 134 -4.71 0.27 19.73
N GLY A 135 -3.96 0.55 20.80
CA GLY A 135 -2.70 -0.11 21.15
C GLY A 135 -2.65 -1.63 20.89
N GLY A 136 -1.54 -2.07 20.30
CA GLY A 136 -1.33 -3.46 19.88
C GLY A 136 -1.09 -3.60 18.37
N TRP A 137 -0.79 -4.82 17.92
CA TRP A 137 -0.65 -5.11 16.48
C TRP A 137 -2.00 -5.22 15.82
N ASN A 138 -2.20 -4.41 14.79
CA ASN A 138 -3.41 -4.40 14.01
C ASN A 138 -3.12 -4.96 12.61
N ASN A 139 -3.60 -6.18 12.38
CA ASN A 139 -3.30 -6.92 11.17
C ASN A 139 -4.17 -6.48 10.00
N GLY A 140 -3.54 -6.14 8.87
CA GLY A 140 -4.21 -5.77 7.64
C GLY A 140 -5.11 -4.54 7.74
N LEU A 141 -4.85 -3.65 8.71
CA LEU A 141 -5.51 -2.34 8.72
C LEU A 141 -5.11 -1.56 7.49
N GLY A 142 -3.81 -1.52 7.17
CA GLY A 142 -3.30 -0.94 5.96
C GLY A 142 -3.82 -1.67 4.73
N TYR A 143 -4.81 -1.11 4.04
CA TYR A 143 -5.37 -1.69 2.81
C TYR A 143 -5.52 -0.68 1.68
N LEU A 144 -4.98 -1.02 0.51
CA LEU A 144 -5.12 -0.26 -0.73
C LEU A 144 -5.31 -1.23 -1.90
N LEU A 145 -6.20 -0.87 -2.82
CA LEU A 145 -6.37 -1.56 -4.10
C LEU A 145 -6.48 -0.55 -5.24
N VAL A 146 -5.53 -0.57 -6.17
CA VAL A 146 -5.50 0.33 -7.32
C VAL A 146 -5.31 -0.43 -8.62
N THR A 147 -6.07 -0.05 -9.66
CA THR A 147 -5.87 -0.59 -11.00
C THR A 147 -4.73 0.16 -11.71
N ALA A 148 -3.78 -0.58 -12.27
CA ALA A 148 -2.67 -0.02 -13.03
C ALA A 148 -3.17 0.85 -14.20
N THR A 149 -2.53 2.01 -14.38
CA THR A 149 -2.86 2.93 -15.46
C THR A 149 -2.00 2.63 -16.68
N ALA A 150 -2.44 3.05 -17.88
CA ALA A 150 -1.63 2.87 -19.08
C ALA A 150 -0.24 3.55 -18.99
N GLY A 151 -0.11 4.60 -18.17
CA GLY A 151 1.14 5.32 -17.96
C GLY A 151 2.12 4.63 -17.02
N SER A 152 1.68 3.63 -16.25
CA SER A 152 2.54 2.89 -15.31
C SER A 152 3.11 1.60 -15.91
N VAL A 153 2.57 1.13 -17.04
CA VAL A 153 2.97 -0.15 -17.66
C VAL A 153 4.44 -0.12 -18.06
N GLY A 154 5.17 -1.16 -17.65
CA GLY A 154 6.59 -1.36 -17.94
C GLY A 154 7.54 -0.65 -16.98
N TYR A 155 7.04 0.16 -16.04
CA TYR A 155 7.84 0.67 -14.93
C TYR A 155 7.83 -0.31 -13.75
N ASP A 156 8.91 -0.30 -12.96
CA ASP A 156 9.01 -1.12 -11.76
C ASP A 156 8.13 -0.54 -10.65
N LEU A 157 7.30 -1.40 -10.07
CA LEU A 157 6.44 -1.08 -8.95
C LEU A 157 7.28 -0.87 -7.68
N GLN A 158 7.01 0.23 -6.99
CA GLN A 158 7.65 0.57 -5.74
C GLN A 158 6.59 0.76 -4.65
N VAL A 159 7.03 0.52 -3.41
CA VAL A 159 6.25 0.75 -2.21
C VAL A 159 7.03 1.68 -1.28
N SER A 160 6.33 2.60 -0.63
CA SER A 160 6.89 3.38 0.46
C SER A 160 5.95 3.45 1.65
N PHE A 161 6.56 3.63 2.82
CA PHE A 161 5.88 3.98 4.05
C PHE A 161 6.42 5.31 4.55
N GLU A 162 5.52 6.22 4.87
CA GLU A 162 5.82 7.51 5.49
C GLU A 162 5.17 7.56 6.87
N PHE A 163 5.91 8.11 7.84
CA PHE A 163 5.41 8.48 9.16
C PHE A 163 5.53 9.98 9.31
N THR A 164 4.47 10.61 9.80
CA THR A 164 4.47 12.00 10.26
C THR A 164 3.78 12.10 11.61
N TYR A 165 4.42 12.81 12.54
CA TYR A 165 3.86 13.33 13.77
C TYR A 165 3.69 14.83 13.63
N ASP A 166 2.45 15.34 13.74
CA ASP A 166 2.16 16.77 13.63
C ASP A 166 2.15 17.51 14.98
N GLY A 167 2.25 16.78 16.11
CA GLY A 167 2.34 17.34 17.45
C GLY A 167 1.11 18.13 17.92
N LEU A 168 -0.04 18.05 17.23
CA LEU A 168 -1.20 18.88 17.53
C LEU A 168 -2.13 18.34 18.64
N GLY A 169 -1.69 17.33 19.39
CA GLY A 169 -2.35 16.88 20.63
C GLY A 169 -2.06 17.66 21.90
N GLY A 170 -1.20 18.68 21.84
CA GLY A 170 -0.71 19.41 23.02
C GLY A 170 -1.28 20.82 23.25
N ALA A 171 -2.34 21.23 22.55
CA ALA A 171 -2.91 22.58 22.70
C ALA A 171 -4.40 22.57 23.05
N THR A 172 -4.78 21.84 24.11
CA THR A 172 -5.92 22.30 24.92
C THR A 172 -5.38 23.06 26.12
N ALA A 173 -5.61 24.36 26.09
CA ALA A 173 -5.29 25.28 27.16
C ALA A 173 -6.00 24.85 28.45
N PHE A 174 -5.24 24.45 29.47
CA PHE A 174 -5.73 24.50 30.84
C PHE A 174 -5.51 25.92 31.38
N TRP A 175 -6.53 26.75 31.24
CA TRP A 175 -6.78 27.84 32.20
C TRP A 175 -7.64 27.24 33.31
N TYR A 176 -7.07 27.01 34.50
CA TYR A 176 -7.54 27.47 35.82
C TYR A 176 -6.36 27.36 36.80
#